data_AF-A0AB39BJB5-F1
#
_entry.id   AF-A0AB39BJB5-F1
#
_cell.length_a   1.000
_cell.length_b   1.000
_cell.length_c   1.000
_cell.angle_alpha   90.00
_cell.angle_beta   90.00
_cell.angle_gamma   90.00
#
_symmetry.space_group_name_H-M   'P 1'
#
loop_
_entity.id
_entity.type
_entity.pdbx_description
1 polymer ?
#
loop_
_entity_poly.entity_id
_entity_poly.type
_entity_poly.pdbx_seq_one_letter_code
_entity_poly.pdbx_strand_id
1 'polypeptide(L)' 'MDDPTEDQLEASPKLEKRTVGDELRYYVKNIEEHWPAVVEQHPDAAGHEAWWTKDGKFHATHEQLRRDAMVGAIV' A
#
# COMPACT_ATOMS: atom_id res chain seq x y z
N MET A 1 -13.02 7.00 -7.36
CA MET A 1 -11.99 7.44 -6.39
C MET A 1 -10.84 7.91 -7.25
N ASP A 2 -10.38 9.13 -7.02
CA ASP A 2 -9.10 9.57 -7.58
C ASP A 2 -7.98 8.78 -6.91
N ASP A 3 -6.96 8.43 -7.68
CA ASP A 3 -5.71 7.88 -7.15
C ASP A 3 -5.07 8.93 -6.22
N PRO A 4 -4.40 8.51 -5.12
CA PRO A 4 -3.80 9.45 -4.18
C PRO A 4 -2.64 10.20 -4.85
N THR A 5 -2.49 11.48 -4.51
CA THR A 5 -1.37 12.29 -5.03
C THR A 5 -0.05 11.94 -4.35
N GLU A 6 1.07 12.33 -4.96
CA GLU A 6 2.41 12.13 -4.38
C GLU A 6 2.54 12.78 -3.00
N ASP A 7 2.08 14.04 -2.84
CA ASP A 7 2.09 14.75 -1.55
C ASP A 7 1.32 14.01 -0.46
N GLN A 8 0.20 13.39 -0.84
CA GLN A 8 -0.64 12.59 0.03
C GLN A 8 0.08 11.32 0.51
N LEU A 9 0.78 10.65 -0.40
CA LEU A 9 1.59 9.47 -0.09
C LEU A 9 2.81 9.82 0.77
N GLU A 10 3.46 10.97 0.51
CA GLU A 10 4.58 11.47 1.31
C GLU A 10 4.16 11.91 2.72
N ALA A 11 2.98 12.49 2.85
CA ALA A 11 2.45 12.90 4.14
C ALA A 11 1.99 11.71 5.01
N SER A 12 1.75 10.53 4.41
CA SER A 12 1.23 9.39 5.14
C SER A 12 2.28 8.75 6.06
N PRO A 13 2.08 8.74 7.39
CA PRO A 13 3.02 8.11 8.32
C PRO A 13 3.03 6.58 8.19
N LYS A 14 1.99 6.02 7.56
CA LYS A 14 1.76 4.59 7.35
C LYS A 14 2.57 4.03 6.18
N LEU A 15 3.08 4.93 5.33
CA LEU A 15 3.86 4.59 4.16
C LEU A 15 5.35 4.79 4.41
N GLU A 16 6.15 3.95 3.77
CA GLU A 16 7.60 4.07 3.71
C GLU A 16 8.01 4.32 2.27
N LYS A 17 8.51 5.53 2.02
CA LYS A 17 9.09 5.91 0.75
C LYS A 17 10.39 5.14 0.53
N ARG A 18 10.44 4.33 -0.52
CA ARG A 18 11.63 3.62 -0.99
C ARG A 18 11.82 3.84 -2.49
N THR A 19 13.07 4.01 -2.88
CA THR A 19 13.44 4.06 -4.30
C THR A 19 13.96 2.69 -4.70
N VAL A 20 13.30 2.04 -5.67
CA VAL A 20 13.68 0.73 -6.19
C VAL A 20 14.06 0.87 -7.65
N GLY A 21 15.36 0.84 -7.94
CA GLY A 21 15.89 1.21 -9.25
C GLY A 21 15.64 2.70 -9.53
N ASP A 22 14.94 3.00 -10.63
CA ASP A 22 14.55 4.35 -11.04
C ASP A 22 13.09 4.71 -10.66
N GLU A 23 12.41 3.86 -9.88
CA GLU A 23 11.00 4.03 -9.53
C GLU A 23 10.81 4.36 -8.04
N LEU A 24 10.01 5.39 -7.77
CA LEU A 24 9.63 5.77 -6.43
C LEU A 24 8.39 4.99 -5.98
N ARG A 25 8.53 4.30 -4.85
CA ARG A 25 7.50 3.41 -4.29
C ARG A 25 7.24 3.73 -2.83
N TYR A 26 5.96 3.76 -2.47
CA TYR A 26 5.48 4.05 -1.13
C TYR A 26 4.93 2.78 -0.52
N TYR A 27 5.77 2.04 0.19
CA TYR A 27 5.42 0.73 0.76
C TYR A 27 4.58 0.88 2.03
N VAL A 28 3.59 0.02 2.20
CA VAL A 28 2.83 -0.08 3.43
C VAL A 28 3.72 -0.68 4.52
N LYS A 29 3.92 0.05 5.63
CA LYS A 29 4.80 -0.42 6.72
C LYS A 29 4.27 -1.64 7.44
N ASN A 30 2.94 -1.71 7.66
CA ASN A 30 2.32 -2.78 8.42
C ASN A 30 1.00 -3.23 7.78
N ILE A 31 1.06 -4.27 6.94
CA ILE A 31 -0.12 -4.81 6.24
C ILE A 31 -1.19 -5.30 7.22
N GLU A 32 -0.80 -5.95 8.31
CA GLU A 32 -1.73 -6.47 9.31
C GLU A 32 -2.49 -5.35 10.02
N GLU A 33 -1.80 -4.25 10.33
CA GLU A 33 -2.44 -3.10 10.98
C GLU A 33 -3.36 -2.33 10.02
N HIS A 34 -3.01 -2.29 8.73
CA HIS A 34 -3.79 -1.55 7.72
C HIS A 34 -4.95 -2.36 7.12
N TRP A 35 -4.78 -3.67 7.02
CA TRP A 35 -5.81 -4.58 6.54
C TRP A 35 -5.93 -5.83 7.43
N PRO A 36 -6.35 -5.65 8.70
CA PRO A 36 -6.50 -6.79 9.62
C PRO A 36 -7.50 -7.79 9.07
N ALA A 37 -8.62 -7.34 8.48
CA ALA A 37 -9.61 -8.21 7.87
C ALA A 37 -9.09 -9.03 6.67
N VAL A 38 -8.11 -8.51 5.93
CA VAL A 38 -7.46 -9.25 4.84
C VAL A 38 -6.53 -10.30 5.43
N VAL A 39 -5.73 -9.94 6.44
CA VAL A 39 -4.83 -10.88 7.11
C VAL A 39 -5.59 -11.97 7.88
N GLU A 40 -6.73 -11.65 8.49
CA GLU A 40 -7.61 -12.62 9.16
C GLU A 40 -8.14 -13.68 8.19
N GLN A 41 -8.50 -13.28 6.96
CA GLN A 41 -8.98 -14.20 5.93
C GLN A 41 -7.84 -14.87 5.16
N HIS A 42 -6.73 -14.16 5.00
CA HIS A 42 -5.54 -14.57 4.26
C HIS A 42 -4.29 -14.26 5.10
N PRO A 43 -3.91 -15.11 6.06
CA PRO A 43 -2.76 -14.86 6.93
C PRO A 43 -1.44 -14.73 6.16
N ASP A 44 -1.37 -15.32 4.96
CA ASP A 44 -0.26 -15.16 4.03
C ASP A 44 -0.05 -13.68 3.63
N ALA A 45 -1.12 -12.88 3.53
CA ALA A 45 -1.08 -11.47 3.11
C ALA A 45 -0.17 -10.60 3.99
N ALA A 46 0.02 -10.92 5.27
CA ALA A 46 0.91 -10.18 6.16
C ALA A 46 2.40 -10.27 5.75
N GLY A 47 2.79 -11.35 5.06
CA GLY A 47 4.15 -11.54 4.53
C GLY A 47 4.38 -10.89 3.16
N HIS A 48 3.35 -10.26 2.58
CA HIS A 48 3.39 -9.67 1.25
C HIS A 48 3.63 -8.17 1.30
N GLU A 49 4.14 -7.64 0.19
CA GLU A 49 4.40 -6.21 0.06
C GLU A 49 3.24 -5.54 -0.67
N ALA A 50 2.86 -4.34 -0.22
CA ALA A 50 1.94 -3.45 -0.90
C ALA A 50 2.57 -2.06 -1.01
N TRP A 51 2.43 -1.40 -2.15
CA TRP A 51 3.00 -0.08 -2.38
C TRP A 51 2.20 0.75 -3.39
N TRP A 52 2.30 2.07 -3.28
CA TRP A 52 1.88 2.99 -4.34
C TRP A 52 3.09 3.47 -5.13
N THR A 53 2.90 3.77 -6.40
CA THR A 53 3.87 4.56 -7.18
C THR A 53 3.55 6.06 -7.03
N LYS A 54 4.49 6.92 -7.41
CA LYS A 54 4.28 8.39 -7.44
C LYS A 54 3.05 8.82 -8.25
N ASP A 55 2.66 8.02 -9.25
CA ASP A 55 1.49 8.25 -10.10
C ASP A 55 0.18 7.82 -9.43
N GLY A 56 0.21 7.45 -8.14
CA GLY A 56 -0.94 7.03 -7.35
C GLY A 56 -1.38 5.58 -7.59
N LYS A 57 -0.68 4.83 -8.46
CA LYS A 57 -1.07 3.45 -8.78
C LYS A 57 -0.70 2.49 -7.65
N PHE A 58 -1.68 1.70 -7.22
CA PHE A 58 -1.46 0.69 -6.20
C PHE A 58 -0.96 -0.63 -6.78
N HIS A 59 0.00 -1.23 -6.10
CA HIS A 59 0.58 -2.53 -6.38
C HIS A 59 0.66 -3.34 -5.09
N ALA A 60 0.47 -4.65 -5.19
CA ALA A 60 0.77 -5.56 -4.10
C ALA A 60 1.24 -6.91 -4.64
N THR A 61 1.99 -7.67 -3.87
CA THR A 61 2.37 -9.04 -4.25
C THR A 61 1.23 -10.04 -4.04
N HIS A 62 0.26 -9.74 -3.16
CA HIS A 62 -0.94 -10.55 -2.94
C HIS A 62 -2.17 -9.97 -3.64
N GLU A 63 -3.00 -10.81 -4.27
CA GLU A 63 -4.18 -10.39 -5.02
C GLU A 63 -5.24 -9.74 -4.12
N GLN A 64 -5.48 -10.30 -2.93
CA GLN A 64 -6.47 -9.75 -2.00
C GLN A 64 -6.11 -8.32 -1.55
N LEU A 65 -4.81 -8.01 -1.37
CA LEU A 65 -4.36 -6.66 -1.03
C LEU A 65 -4.64 -5.68 -2.17
N ARG A 66 -4.49 -6.10 -3.43
CA ARG A 66 -4.87 -5.27 -4.61
C ARG A 66 -6.36 -5.01 -4.66
N ARG A 67 -7.17 -5.98 -4.26
CA ARG A 67 -8.63 -5.87 -4.29
C ARG A 67 -9.17 -4.96 -3.17
N ASP A 68 -8.55 -5.03 -1.99
CA ASP A 68 -8.95 -4.28 -0.79
C ASP A 68 -8.23 -2.93 -0.66
N ALA A 69 -7.48 -2.53 -1.68
CA ALA A 69 -6.76 -1.26 -1.72
C ALA A 69 -7.73 -0.06 -1.78
N MET A 70 -8.33 0.28 -0.64
CA MET A 70 -9.12 1.49 -0.50
C MET A 70 -8.18 2.66 -0.20
N VAL A 71 -7.95 3.47 -1.25
CA VAL A 71 -7.12 4.68 -1.26
C VAL A 71 -7.42 5.63 -0.08
N GLY A 72 -8.66 5.67 0.41
CA GLY A 72 -9.07 6.57 1.49
C GLY A 72 -8.78 6.11 2.93
N ALA A 73 -8.26 4.90 3.16
CA ALA A 73 -7.98 4.41 4.52
C ALA A 73 -6.51 4.57 4.95
N ILE A 74 -5.61 4.75 3.98
CA ILE A 74 -4.15 4.69 4.18
C ILE A 74 -3.49 6.06 4.01
N VAL A 75 -4.11 6.96 3.24
CA VAL A 75 -3.68 8.33 2.98
C VAL A 75 -4.52 9.31 3.80
#